data_AF-A0A6B3CK47-F1
#
_entry.id   AF-A0A6B3CK47-F1
#
_cell.length_a   1.000
_cell.length_b   1.000
_cell.length_c   1.000
_cell.angle_alpha   90.00
_cell.angle_beta   90.00
_cell.angle_gamma   90.00
#
_symmetry.space_group_name_H-M   'P 1'
#
loop_
_entity.id
_entity.type
_entity.pdbx_description
1 polymer ?
#
loop_
_entity_poly.entity_id
_entity_poly.type
_entity_poly.pdbx_seq_one_letter_code
_entity_poly.pdbx_strand_id
1 'polypeptide(L)' 'YEPLPVYRPAASRAQIEKAVGLLNASERPLIVAGGGVINADAADLLVEFAELTGTPVVPTLMGWGI' A
#
# COMPACT_ATOMS: atom_id res chain seq x y z
N TYR A 1 32.28 12.44 3.00
CA TYR A 1 31.35 11.46 2.38
C TYR A 1 30.09 12.22 2.04
N GLU A 2 29.68 12.21 0.79
CA GLU A 2 28.47 12.89 0.33
C GLU A 2 27.41 11.80 0.09
N PRO A 3 26.27 11.81 0.80
CA PRO A 3 25.28 10.76 0.67
C PRO A 3 24.61 10.83 -0.70
N LEU A 4 24.38 9.65 -1.29
CA LEU A 4 23.65 9.56 -2.55
C LEU A 4 22.22 10.11 -2.39
N PRO A 5 21.70 10.81 -3.40
CA PRO A 5 20.34 11.32 -3.37
C PRO A 5 19.34 10.18 -3.25
N VAL A 6 18.41 10.30 -2.31
CA VAL A 6 17.36 9.30 -2.08
C VAL A 6 16.30 9.45 -3.17
N TYR A 7 16.21 8.45 -4.04
CA TYR A 7 15.15 8.37 -5.04
C TYR A 7 13.94 7.63 -4.47
N ARG A 8 12.77 8.30 -4.48
CA ARG A 8 11.47 7.70 -4.13
C ARG A 8 10.62 7.59 -5.40
N PRO A 9 10.59 6.43 -6.08
CA PRO A 9 9.75 6.26 -7.25
C PRO A 9 8.27 6.40 -6.89
N ALA A 10 7.51 7.11 -7.72
CA ALA A 10 6.07 7.25 -7.58
C ALA A 10 5.35 6.51 -8.71
N ALA A 11 4.23 5.85 -8.38
CA ALA A 11 3.36 5.27 -9.38
C ALA A 11 2.65 6.38 -10.18
N SER A 12 2.46 6.15 -11.47
CA SER A 12 1.63 7.02 -12.31
C SER A 12 0.14 6.79 -12.05
N ARG A 13 -0.68 7.78 -12.38
CA ARG A 13 -2.15 7.69 -12.27
C ARG A 13 -2.73 6.47 -12.99
N ALA A 14 -2.26 6.18 -14.21
CA ALA A 14 -2.72 5.04 -14.99
C ALA A 14 -2.41 3.68 -14.31
N GLN A 15 -1.30 3.57 -13.59
CA GLN A 15 -0.96 2.36 -12.83
C GLN A 15 -1.90 2.17 -11.63
N ILE A 16 -2.24 3.26 -10.93
CA ILE A 16 -3.18 3.23 -9.80
C ILE A 16 -4.59 2.89 -10.27
N GLU A 17 -5.08 3.50 -11.34
CA GLU A 17 -6.42 3.22 -11.90
C GLU A 17 -6.55 1.76 -12.30
N LYS A 18 -5.50 1.18 -12.90
CA LYS A 18 -5.47 -0.24 -13.22
C LYS A 18 -5.55 -1.12 -11.98
N ALA A 19 -4.78 -0.81 -10.93
CA ALA A 19 -4.77 -1.58 -9.68
C ALA A 19 -6.13 -1.53 -8.96
N VAL A 20 -6.73 -0.34 -8.86
CA VAL A 20 -8.06 -0.16 -8.27
C VAL A 20 -9.13 -0.84 -9.12
N GLY A 21 -9.02 -0.82 -10.45
CA GLY A 21 -9.92 -1.55 -11.34
C GLY A 21 -9.90 -3.06 -11.09
N LEU A 22 -8.71 -3.64 -10.89
CA LEU A 22 -8.57 -5.05 -10.53
C LEU A 22 -9.14 -5.35 -9.13
N LEU A 23 -8.91 -4.46 -8.17
CA LEU A 23 -9.44 -4.59 -6.81
C LEU A 23 -10.97 -4.61 -6.82
N ASN A 24 -11.60 -3.64 -7.49
CA ASN A 24 -13.06 -3.50 -7.55
C ASN A 24 -13.75 -4.64 -8.32
N ALA A 25 -13.05 -5.27 -9.27
CA ALA A 25 -13.57 -6.42 -10.01
C ALA A 25 -13.42 -7.75 -9.25
N SER A 26 -12.73 -7.77 -8.10
CA SER A 26 -12.46 -8.98 -7.34
C SER A 26 -13.61 -9.33 -6.40
N GLU A 27 -14.03 -10.60 -6.38
CA GLU A 27 -15.13 -11.06 -5.51
C GLU A 27 -14.72 -11.14 -4.02
N ARG A 28 -13.45 -11.46 -3.74
CA ARG A 28 -12.91 -11.64 -2.39
C ARG A 28 -11.48 -11.08 -2.28
N PRO A 29 -11.31 -9.75 -2.35
CA PRO A 29 -9.99 -9.14 -2.34
C PRO A 29 -9.32 -9.24 -0.97
N LEU A 30 -7.99 -9.12 -0.96
CA LEU A 30 -7.15 -9.10 0.23
C LEU A 30 -5.96 -8.17 0.00
N ILE A 31 -5.67 -7.29 0.95
CA ILE A 31 -4.46 -6.47 0.96
C ILE A 31 -3.41 -7.18 1.83
N VAL A 32 -2.24 -7.47 1.26
CA VAL A 32 -1.08 -7.96 2.03
C VAL A 32 -0.12 -6.80 2.25
N ALA A 33 0.02 -6.35 3.49
CA ALA A 33 0.77 -5.14 3.82
C ALA A 33 2.19 -5.46 4.34
N GLY A 34 3.19 -4.93 3.63
CA GLY A 34 4.61 -5.10 3.95
C GLY A 34 5.17 -4.03 4.89
N GLY A 35 6.40 -4.23 5.39
CA GLY A 35 7.13 -3.20 6.16
C GLY A 35 7.42 -1.91 5.38
N GLY A 36 7.21 -1.90 4.06
CA GLY A 36 7.24 -0.70 3.24
C GLY A 36 6.22 0.37 3.66
N VAL A 37 5.08 -0.05 4.23
CA VAL A 37 4.06 0.88 4.75
C VAL A 37 4.59 1.65 5.97
N ILE A 38 5.24 0.94 6.89
CA ILE A 38 5.90 1.55 8.07
C ILE A 38 7.05 2.47 7.61
N ASN A 39 7.90 2.00 6.72
CA ASN A 39 9.04 2.77 6.21
C ASN A 39 8.62 4.05 5.48
N ALA A 40 7.40 4.06 4.92
CA ALA A 40 6.81 5.21 4.24
C ALA A 40 5.95 6.10 5.16
N ASP A 41 5.81 5.74 6.45
CA ASP A 41 4.91 6.41 7.41
C ASP A 41 3.46 6.52 6.88
N ALA A 42 2.96 5.42 6.31
CA ALA A 42 1.70 5.38 5.57
C ALA A 42 0.61 4.52 6.23
N ALA A 43 0.72 4.28 7.55
CA ALA A 43 -0.23 3.44 8.28
C ALA A 43 -1.66 4.00 8.22
N ASP A 44 -1.85 5.29 8.53
CA ASP A 44 -3.17 5.94 8.51
C ASP A 44 -3.80 5.90 7.11
N LEU A 45 -3.00 6.09 6.06
CA LEU A 45 -3.46 6.02 4.67
C LEU A 45 -3.86 4.59 4.27
N LEU A 46 -3.17 3.57 4.79
CA LEU A 46 -3.54 2.18 4.57
C LEU A 46 -4.88 1.87 5.26
N VAL A 47 -5.08 2.35 6.48
CA VAL A 47 -6.35 2.20 7.20
C VAL A 47 -7.49 2.84 6.42
N GLU A 48 -7.33 4.11 6.03
CA GLU A 48 -8.34 4.82 5.23
C GLU A 48 -8.66 4.08 3.94
N PHE A 49 -7.63 3.62 3.20
CA PHE A 49 -7.83 2.88 1.96
C PHE A 49 -8.57 1.55 2.17
N ALA A 50 -8.23 0.81 3.23
CA ALA A 50 -8.89 -0.46 3.56
C ALA A 50 -10.36 -0.25 3.96
N GLU A 51 -10.65 0.81 4.73
CA GLU A 51 -12.02 1.18 5.13
C GLU A 51 -12.86 1.62 3.92
N LEU A 52 -12.30 2.46 3.06
CA LEU A 52 -12.99 2.94 1.85
C LEU A 52 -13.32 1.80 0.87
N THR A 53 -12.43 0.82 0.76
CA THR A 53 -12.61 -0.32 -0.16
C THR A 53 -13.31 -1.51 0.48
N GLY A 54 -13.48 -1.51 1.81
CA GLY A 54 -13.98 -2.66 2.56
C GLY A 54 -13.09 -3.91 2.44
N THR A 55 -11.80 -3.73 2.13
CA THR A 55 -10.89 -4.85 1.83
C THR A 55 -10.15 -5.30 3.09
N PRO A 56 -10.18 -6.61 3.46
CA PRO A 56 -9.42 -7.10 4.60
C PRO A 56 -7.91 -6.93 4.39
N VAL A 57 -7.19 -6.66 5.48
CA VAL A 57 -5.73 -6.45 5.49
C VAL A 57 -5.06 -7.55 6.29
N VAL A 58 -3.97 -8.10 5.75
CA VAL A 58 -3.08 -9.03 6.46
C VAL A 58 -1.65 -8.47 6.41
N PRO A 59 -1.03 -8.15 7.56
CA PRO A 59 0.36 -7.72 7.58
C PRO A 59 1.32 -8.89 7.37
N THR A 60 2.43 -8.62 6.69
CA THR A 60 3.63 -9.48 6.76
C THR A 60 4.29 -9.35 8.15
N LEU A 61 5.23 -10.24 8.49
CA LEU A 61 6.01 -10.10 9.73
C LEU A 61 6.66 -8.71 9.89
N MET A 62 7.18 -8.15 8.78
CA MET A 62 7.81 -6.83 8.78
C MET A 62 6.83 -5.66 8.80
N GLY A 63 5.55 -5.91 8.53
CA GLY A 63 4.46 -4.95 8.64
C GLY A 63 3.60 -5.20 9.88
N TRP A 64 4.04 -6.05 10.80
CA TRP A 64 3.26 -6.35 12.01
C TRP A 64 3.22 -5.11 12.90
N GLY A 65 2.00 -4.63 13.18
CA GLY A 65 1.76 -3.45 14.04
C GLY A 65 1.49 -2.16 13.27
N ILE A 66 1.32 -2.25 11.94
CA ILE A 66 0.65 -1.20 11.15
C ILE A 66 -0.82 -1.06 11.53
#